data_AF-A0A413BHY2-F1
#
_entry.id   AF-A0A413BHY2-F1
#
_cell.length_a   1.000
_cell.length_b   1.000
_cell.length_c   1.000
_cell.angle_alpha   90.00
_cell.angle_beta   90.00
_cell.angle_gamma   90.00
#
_symmetry.space_group_name_H-M   'P 1'
#
loop_
_entity.id
_entity.type
_entity.pdbx_description
1 polymer ?
#
loop_
_entity_poly.entity_id
_entity_poly.type
_entity_poly.pdbx_seq_one_letter_code
_entity_poly.pdbx_strand_id
1 'polypeptide(L)'
;MGKKCKKTNLMVMLLGAGVVLSMTGCSDSKSQAIIEKLDIATDMTHDTDAGNRYLFDYDDQWEINYNKDAQTVRFVESAVEDCICSFAGIDYIGDNVDIVIYDWNDNAYHTNVDYIDEDGDHVSMIKYSIDDDEWSIMADDGVESDWYDASDDFLKYVDAYGLAEILNGDLKQFKSILKDSDLSLDDLKYISFDDVDRYYSDN
;
A
#
# COMPACT_ATOMS: atom_id res chain seq x y z
N MET A 1 -51.33 41.53 51.70
CA MET A 1 -50.48 40.84 52.70
C MET A 1 -49.33 40.16 51.94
N GLY A 2 -48.08 40.34 52.40
CA GLY A 2 -46.84 39.68 51.91
C GLY A 2 -46.18 40.28 50.64
N LYS A 3 -45.42 41.38 50.71
CA LYS A 3 -43.95 41.53 50.91
C LYS A 3 -43.00 40.81 49.92
N LYS A 4 -42.27 41.65 49.13
CA LYS A 4 -40.82 41.64 48.81
C LYS A 4 -40.33 40.53 47.84
N CYS A 5 -39.33 40.70 46.94
CA CYS A 5 -38.41 41.76 46.51
C CYS A 5 -37.46 41.16 45.43
N LYS A 6 -36.80 42.01 44.60
CA LYS A 6 -35.52 41.78 43.87
C LYS A 6 -35.56 40.84 42.63
N LYS A 7 -34.83 41.03 41.52
CA LYS A 7 -33.79 42.00 41.10
C LYS A 7 -33.46 41.77 39.60
N THR A 8 -33.07 42.85 38.90
CA THR A 8 -32.04 42.95 37.81
C THR A 8 -32.18 42.21 36.47
N ASN A 9 -32.03 43.02 35.39
CA ASN A 9 -31.14 42.89 34.19
C ASN A 9 -31.21 41.62 33.33
N LEU A 10 -30.90 41.54 32.05
CA LEU A 10 -30.54 42.37 30.87
C LEU A 10 -30.08 41.30 29.82
N MET A 11 -29.96 41.66 28.53
CA MET A 11 -29.37 40.91 27.40
C MET A 11 -30.32 39.95 26.66
N VAL A 12 -30.66 40.14 25.37
CA VAL A 12 -29.89 40.32 24.10
C VAL A 12 -29.12 39.05 23.71
N MET A 13 -29.17 38.75 22.40
CA MET A 13 -28.35 37.82 21.59
C MET A 13 -29.03 36.48 21.23
N LEU A 14 -28.86 35.89 20.04
CA LEU A 14 -28.14 36.27 18.81
C LEU A 14 -28.65 35.39 17.66
N LEU A 15 -28.39 35.86 16.44
CA LEU A 15 -28.58 35.25 15.14
C LEU A 15 -28.19 33.77 15.06
N GLY A 16 -29.08 32.95 14.51
CA GLY A 16 -28.74 31.61 14.02
C GLY A 16 -27.95 31.70 12.72
N ALA A 17 -26.63 31.67 12.83
CA ALA A 17 -25.74 31.35 11.72
C ALA A 17 -25.35 29.87 11.87
N GLY A 18 -25.69 29.06 10.87
CA GLY A 18 -25.26 27.67 10.78
C GLY A 18 -23.74 27.62 10.69
N VAL A 19 -23.11 27.00 11.69
CA VAL A 19 -21.70 26.63 11.63
C VAL A 19 -21.64 25.29 10.92
N VAL A 20 -21.19 25.29 9.67
CA VAL A 20 -20.57 24.10 9.08
C VAL A 20 -19.18 24.02 9.71
N LEU A 21 -19.01 23.11 10.67
CA LEU A 21 -17.69 22.76 11.18
C LEU A 21 -16.95 22.01 10.06
N SER A 22 -16.11 22.73 9.31
CA SER A 22 -15.08 22.11 8.48
C SER A 22 -14.06 21.46 9.43
N MET A 23 -14.10 20.13 9.51
CA MET A 23 -13.09 19.33 10.21
C MET A 23 -11.78 19.39 9.43
N THR A 24 -10.97 20.44 9.62
CA THR A 24 -9.65 20.58 8.98
C THR A 24 -8.55 20.84 10.02
N GLY A 25 -8.66 20.27 11.22
CA GLY A 25 -7.71 20.53 12.30
C GLY A 25 -7.36 19.34 13.21
N CYS A 26 -7.81 18.13 12.90
CA CYS A 26 -7.41 16.91 13.63
C CYS A 26 -6.63 15.91 12.77
N SER A 27 -6.60 16.08 11.45
CA SER A 27 -5.90 15.15 10.55
C SER A 27 -4.40 15.22 10.76
N ASP A 28 -3.83 16.43 10.87
CA ASP A 28 -2.38 16.63 10.98
C ASP A 28 -1.78 15.96 12.22
N SER A 29 -2.41 16.07 13.40
CA SER A 29 -1.84 15.49 14.62
C SER A 29 -1.86 13.96 14.63
N LYS A 30 -2.82 13.33 13.94
CA LYS A 30 -2.86 11.86 13.85
C LYS A 30 -1.83 11.36 12.84
N SER A 31 -1.78 11.97 11.65
CA SER A 31 -0.81 11.60 10.61
C SER A 31 0.62 11.76 11.11
N GLN A 32 0.93 12.88 11.79
CA GLN A 32 2.25 13.10 12.41
C GLN A 32 2.61 11.99 13.39
N ALA A 33 1.71 11.64 14.31
CA ALA A 33 1.97 10.58 15.28
C ALA A 33 2.17 9.18 14.64
N ILE A 34 1.55 8.93 13.49
CA ILE A 34 1.77 7.69 12.71
C ILE A 34 3.15 7.72 12.07
N ILE A 35 3.51 8.83 11.41
CA ILE A 35 4.81 8.98 10.73
C ILE A 35 5.97 8.93 11.74
N GLU A 36 5.84 9.57 12.91
CA GLU A 36 6.84 9.50 13.98
C GLU A 36 7.08 8.06 14.45
N LYS A 37 6.05 7.22 14.51
CA LYS A 37 6.20 5.81 14.87
C LYS A 37 6.87 4.99 13.77
N LEU A 38 6.58 5.31 12.50
CA LEU A 38 7.28 4.72 11.36
C LEU A 38 8.76 5.08 11.40
N ASP A 39 9.12 6.35 11.54
CA ASP A 39 10.51 6.84 11.67
C ASP A 39 11.30 6.14 12.78
N ILE A 40 10.64 5.74 13.87
CA ILE A 40 11.29 5.00 14.96
C ILE A 40 11.56 3.54 14.57
N ALA A 41 10.68 2.95 13.77
CA ALA A 41 10.69 1.54 13.42
C ALA A 41 11.48 1.24 12.13
N THR A 42 11.68 2.23 11.26
CA THR A 42 12.20 2.07 9.90
C THR A 42 13.23 3.13 9.57
N ASP A 43 14.08 2.87 8.59
CA ASP A 43 14.94 3.88 7.99
C ASP A 43 14.22 4.57 6.82
N MET A 44 14.03 5.89 6.92
CA MET A 44 13.34 6.68 5.89
C MET A 44 14.31 7.25 4.86
N THR A 45 13.99 7.04 3.57
CA THR A 45 14.66 7.67 2.44
C THR A 45 13.66 8.45 1.57
N HIS A 46 14.05 9.63 1.12
CA HIS A 46 13.31 10.42 0.13
C HIS A 46 14.02 10.34 -1.23
N ASP A 47 13.36 9.74 -2.21
CA ASP A 47 13.85 9.58 -3.57
C ASP A 47 13.11 10.53 -4.51
N THR A 48 13.75 11.65 -4.84
CA THR A 48 13.21 12.70 -5.73
C THR A 48 13.37 12.38 -7.21
N ASP A 49 14.28 11.46 -7.56
CA ASP A 49 14.64 11.18 -8.95
C ASP A 49 13.73 10.11 -9.56
N ALA A 50 13.26 9.16 -8.74
CA ALA A 50 12.34 8.09 -9.16
C ALA A 50 10.89 8.36 -8.71
N GLY A 51 10.27 9.40 -9.27
CA GLY A 51 8.83 9.64 -9.12
C GLY A 51 8.42 10.34 -7.83
N ASN A 52 9.37 10.92 -7.08
CA ASN A 52 9.17 11.63 -5.83
C ASN A 52 8.41 10.78 -4.79
N ARG A 53 9.16 9.92 -4.10
CA ARG A 53 8.62 8.91 -3.18
C ARG A 53 9.33 8.89 -1.85
N TYR A 54 8.57 8.59 -0.79
CA TYR A 54 9.09 8.33 0.55
C TYR A 54 9.09 6.83 0.80
N LEU A 55 10.25 6.32 1.18
CA LEU A 55 10.52 4.90 1.38
C LEU A 55 10.83 4.67 2.86
N PHE A 56 10.08 3.79 3.51
CA PHE A 56 10.31 3.38 4.89
C PHE A 56 10.76 1.92 4.90
N ASP A 57 12.06 1.69 5.06
CA ASP A 57 12.68 0.38 5.01
C ASP A 57 12.80 -0.26 6.40
N TYR A 58 12.42 -1.52 6.50
CA TYR A 58 12.57 -2.32 7.71
C TYR A 58 13.60 -3.42 7.50
N ASP A 59 14.87 -3.12 7.79
CA ASP A 59 16.00 -4.05 7.75
C ASP A 59 16.04 -4.89 6.44
N ASP A 60 15.79 -4.26 5.28
CA ASP A 60 15.68 -4.90 3.95
C ASP A 60 14.60 -6.00 3.83
N GLN A 61 13.76 -6.24 4.85
CA GLN A 61 12.71 -7.27 4.82
C GLN A 61 11.48 -6.82 4.04
N TRP A 62 11.10 -5.57 4.26
CA TRP A 62 10.03 -4.91 3.52
C TRP A 62 10.27 -3.41 3.49
N GLU A 63 9.74 -2.76 2.45
CA GLU A 63 9.82 -1.31 2.30
C GLU A 63 8.45 -0.77 1.93
N ILE A 64 7.95 0.17 2.74
CA ILE A 64 6.72 0.90 2.42
C ILE A 64 7.07 2.05 1.48
N ASN A 65 6.32 2.18 0.40
CA ASN A 65 6.44 3.26 -0.57
C ASN A 65 5.19 4.15 -0.55
N TYR A 66 5.40 5.43 -0.28
CA TYR A 66 4.41 6.48 -0.51
C TYR A 66 4.82 7.33 -1.70
N ASN A 67 4.01 7.31 -2.75
CA ASN A 67 4.04 8.29 -3.82
C ASN A 67 2.59 8.77 -4.12
N LYS A 68 2.44 9.70 -5.08
CA LYS A 68 1.13 10.28 -5.39
C LYS A 68 0.12 9.31 -5.99
N ASP A 69 0.61 8.27 -6.64
CA ASP A 69 -0.20 7.37 -7.47
C ASP A 69 -0.44 6.02 -6.78
N ALA A 70 0.43 5.63 -5.85
CA ALA A 70 0.42 4.33 -5.20
C ALA A 70 0.94 4.39 -3.77
N GLN A 71 0.37 3.51 -2.95
CA GLN A 71 0.78 3.26 -1.58
C GLN A 71 0.94 1.77 -1.41
N THR A 72 2.17 1.33 -1.28
CA THR A 72 2.49 -0.09 -1.40
C THR A 72 3.50 -0.50 -0.35
N VAL A 73 3.64 -1.80 -0.17
CA VAL A 73 4.79 -2.41 0.51
C VAL A 73 5.39 -3.46 -0.41
N ARG A 74 6.72 -3.45 -0.55
CA ARG A 74 7.44 -4.51 -1.28
C ARG A 74 7.98 -5.56 -0.32
N PHE A 75 8.06 -6.79 -0.81
CA PHE A 75 8.70 -7.96 -0.20
C PHE A 75 9.69 -8.55 -1.21
N VAL A 76 10.74 -9.23 -0.72
CA VAL A 76 11.67 -9.98 -1.56
C VAL A 76 11.39 -11.47 -1.41
N GLU A 77 10.81 -12.08 -2.44
CA GLU A 77 10.35 -13.45 -2.45
C GLU A 77 10.89 -14.26 -3.64
N SER A 78 12.04 -14.89 -3.43
CA SER A 78 12.71 -15.70 -4.46
C SER A 78 11.85 -16.86 -5.00
N ALA A 79 10.91 -17.35 -4.19
CA ALA A 79 9.99 -18.41 -4.61
C ALA A 79 9.10 -17.99 -5.79
N VAL A 80 8.82 -16.68 -5.92
CA VAL A 80 8.07 -16.13 -7.06
C VAL A 80 8.89 -16.24 -8.34
N GLU A 81 10.14 -15.80 -8.33
CA GLU A 81 11.05 -15.94 -9.48
C GLU A 81 11.23 -17.41 -9.86
N ASP A 82 11.50 -18.29 -8.88
CA ASP A 82 11.69 -19.73 -9.13
C ASP A 82 10.45 -20.37 -9.77
N CYS A 83 9.25 -20.00 -9.31
CA CYS A 83 7.99 -20.50 -9.85
C CYS A 83 7.81 -20.07 -11.31
N ILE A 84 8.00 -18.78 -11.60
CA ILE A 84 7.77 -18.23 -12.94
C ILE A 84 8.82 -18.77 -13.93
N CYS A 85 10.10 -18.79 -13.55
CA CYS A 85 11.18 -19.39 -14.34
C CYS A 85 10.93 -20.88 -14.63
N SER A 86 10.46 -21.64 -13.62
CA SER A 86 10.14 -23.06 -13.79
C SER A 86 8.96 -23.31 -14.71
N PHE A 87 7.96 -22.44 -14.70
CA PHE A 87 6.84 -22.50 -15.63
C PHE A 87 7.28 -22.16 -17.07
N ALA A 88 8.01 -21.05 -17.22
CA ALA A 88 8.49 -20.57 -18.53
C ALA A 88 9.61 -21.45 -19.13
N GLY A 89 10.23 -22.32 -18.33
CA GLY A 89 11.33 -23.18 -18.77
C GLY A 89 12.61 -22.42 -19.08
N ILE A 90 12.86 -21.32 -18.35
CA ILE A 90 14.01 -20.42 -18.51
C ILE A 90 14.71 -20.19 -17.18
N ASP A 91 15.96 -19.71 -17.23
CA ASP A 91 16.79 -19.49 -16.04
C ASP A 91 16.80 -18.02 -15.57
N TYR A 92 16.14 -17.11 -16.30
CA TYR A 92 16.11 -15.67 -16.01
C TYR A 92 14.91 -15.02 -16.69
N ILE A 93 14.15 -14.20 -15.95
CA ILE A 93 12.91 -13.57 -16.45
C ILE A 93 12.81 -12.07 -16.16
N GLY A 94 13.97 -11.43 -16.04
CA GLY A 94 14.11 -10.00 -15.79
C GLY A 94 14.69 -9.69 -14.42
N ASP A 95 15.03 -8.42 -14.21
CA ASP A 95 15.51 -7.94 -12.92
C ASP A 95 14.32 -7.64 -12.00
N ASN A 96 14.45 -7.99 -10.71
CA ASN A 96 13.49 -7.69 -9.64
C ASN A 96 12.16 -8.48 -9.72
N VAL A 97 12.14 -9.65 -10.36
CA VAL A 97 10.95 -10.52 -10.41
C VAL A 97 10.61 -11.07 -9.02
N ASP A 98 11.64 -11.22 -8.18
CA ASP A 98 11.53 -11.55 -6.76
C ASP A 98 10.96 -10.40 -5.92
N ILE A 99 10.89 -9.17 -6.44
CA ILE A 99 10.26 -8.06 -5.74
C ILE A 99 8.75 -8.11 -5.93
N VAL A 100 8.04 -8.53 -4.89
CA VAL A 100 6.58 -8.59 -4.85
C VAL A 100 6.03 -7.35 -4.18
N ILE A 101 5.14 -6.65 -4.85
CA ILE A 101 4.50 -5.43 -4.37
C ILE A 101 3.08 -5.76 -3.94
N TYR A 102 2.75 -5.50 -2.68
CA TYR A 102 1.36 -5.49 -2.21
C TYR A 102 0.81 -4.07 -2.30
N ASP A 103 -0.20 -3.90 -3.15
CA ASP A 103 -1.01 -2.68 -3.23
C ASP A 103 -2.26 -2.85 -2.37
N TRP A 104 -2.36 -2.02 -1.34
CA TRP A 104 -3.44 -2.13 -0.39
C TRP A 104 -4.72 -1.38 -0.78
N ASN A 105 -4.71 -0.61 -1.87
CA ASN A 105 -5.92 -0.07 -2.50
C ASN A 105 -6.65 -1.16 -3.29
N ASP A 106 -5.88 -1.98 -4.01
CA ASP A 106 -6.41 -3.08 -4.82
C ASP A 106 -6.51 -4.40 -4.05
N ASN A 107 -5.95 -4.44 -2.83
CA ASN A 107 -5.84 -5.64 -2.00
C ASN A 107 -5.25 -6.83 -2.78
N ALA A 108 -4.17 -6.54 -3.52
CA ALA A 108 -3.56 -7.47 -4.46
C ALA A 108 -2.04 -7.40 -4.39
N TYR A 109 -1.41 -8.52 -4.74
CA TYR A 109 0.03 -8.57 -4.98
C TYR A 109 0.29 -8.47 -6.46
N HIS A 110 1.41 -7.87 -6.84
CA HIS A 110 1.92 -7.98 -8.20
C HIS A 110 3.44 -8.01 -8.23
N THR A 111 4.00 -8.63 -9.26
CA THR A 111 5.42 -8.55 -9.61
C THR A 111 5.55 -8.19 -11.08
N ASN A 112 6.61 -7.44 -11.41
CA ASN A 112 6.93 -7.11 -12.79
C ASN A 112 7.76 -8.24 -13.39
N VAL A 113 7.51 -8.53 -14.65
CA VAL A 113 8.16 -9.61 -15.38
C VAL A 113 8.63 -9.06 -16.73
N ASP A 114 9.71 -9.59 -17.28
CA ASP A 114 10.12 -9.34 -18.65
C ASP A 114 10.22 -10.67 -19.41
N TYR A 115 9.08 -11.10 -19.94
CA TYR A 115 8.93 -12.40 -20.60
C TYR A 115 8.22 -12.26 -21.93
N ILE A 116 8.69 -12.99 -22.94
CA ILE A 116 7.98 -13.16 -24.21
C ILE A 116 7.53 -14.61 -24.30
N ASP A 117 6.24 -14.82 -24.46
CA ASP A 117 5.69 -16.17 -24.54
C ASP A 117 5.92 -16.84 -25.91
N GLU A 118 5.33 -18.03 -26.11
CA GLU A 118 5.50 -18.80 -27.34
C GLU A 118 4.79 -18.19 -28.56
N ASP A 119 3.75 -17.37 -28.33
CA ASP A 119 2.99 -16.68 -29.37
C ASP A 119 3.62 -15.33 -29.73
N GLY A 120 4.55 -14.85 -28.90
CA GLY A 120 5.31 -13.62 -29.09
C GLY A 120 4.78 -12.45 -28.28
N ASP A 121 3.85 -12.69 -27.37
CA ASP A 121 3.22 -11.67 -26.53
C ASP A 121 4.15 -11.32 -25.36
N HIS A 122 4.22 -10.03 -25.02
CA HIS A 122 5.06 -9.55 -23.92
C HIS A 122 4.28 -9.59 -22.61
N VAL A 123 4.69 -10.48 -21.71
CA VAL A 123 4.18 -10.54 -20.34
C VAL A 123 4.98 -9.59 -19.47
N SER A 124 4.29 -8.58 -18.94
CA SER A 124 4.91 -7.49 -18.18
C SER A 124 4.62 -7.53 -16.68
N MET A 125 3.55 -8.20 -16.26
CA MET A 125 3.16 -8.27 -14.85
C MET A 125 2.37 -9.53 -14.54
N ILE A 126 2.56 -10.06 -13.33
CA ILE A 126 1.71 -11.10 -12.75
C ILE A 126 1.09 -10.55 -11.49
N LYS A 127 -0.22 -10.75 -11.30
CA LYS A 127 -1.00 -10.24 -10.18
C LYS A 127 -1.81 -11.33 -9.51
N TYR A 128 -1.87 -11.29 -8.19
CA TYR A 128 -2.74 -12.11 -7.36
C TYR A 128 -3.72 -11.22 -6.59
N SER A 129 -5.03 -11.37 -6.88
CA SER A 129 -6.11 -10.71 -6.13
C SER A 129 -6.41 -11.51 -4.87
N ILE A 130 -6.27 -10.91 -3.69
CA ILE A 130 -6.59 -11.58 -2.42
C ILE A 130 -8.11 -11.73 -2.25
N ASP A 131 -8.88 -10.77 -2.75
CA ASP A 131 -10.34 -10.76 -2.60
C ASP A 131 -11.00 -11.88 -3.41
N ASP A 132 -10.50 -12.11 -4.62
CA ASP A 132 -11.05 -13.09 -5.56
C ASP A 132 -10.33 -14.45 -5.49
N ASP A 133 -9.15 -14.50 -4.85
CA ASP A 133 -8.26 -15.66 -4.84
C ASP A 133 -7.87 -16.11 -6.26
N GLU A 134 -7.56 -15.12 -7.12
CA GLU A 134 -7.34 -15.32 -8.56
C GLU A 134 -6.01 -14.73 -9.03
N TRP A 135 -5.35 -15.44 -9.95
CA TRP A 135 -4.11 -15.01 -10.59
C TRP A 135 -4.40 -14.52 -12.00
N SER A 136 -3.78 -13.39 -12.35
CA SER A 136 -3.92 -12.76 -13.67
C SER A 136 -2.56 -12.29 -14.16
N ILE A 137 -2.43 -12.19 -15.48
CA ILE A 137 -1.21 -11.82 -16.17
C ILE A 137 -1.51 -10.64 -17.08
N MET A 138 -0.64 -9.63 -17.07
CA MET A 138 -0.68 -8.55 -18.06
C MET A 138 0.17 -8.93 -19.25
N ALA A 139 -0.46 -9.06 -20.42
CA ALA A 139 0.21 -9.36 -21.68
C ALA A 139 -0.09 -8.26 -22.72
N ASP A 140 0.90 -7.97 -23.56
CA ASP A 140 0.80 -7.10 -24.74
C ASP A 140 0.99 -7.93 -26.01
N ASP A 141 -0.03 -8.00 -26.84
CA ASP A 141 -0.06 -8.73 -28.11
C ASP A 141 0.50 -7.90 -29.30
N GLY A 142 1.07 -6.73 -29.00
CA GLY A 142 1.55 -5.74 -29.96
C GLY A 142 0.48 -4.79 -30.49
N VAL A 143 -0.77 -4.90 -30.01
CA VAL A 143 -1.88 -3.99 -30.30
C VAL A 143 -2.37 -3.31 -29.04
N GLU A 144 -2.62 -4.07 -27.98
CA GLU A 144 -3.04 -3.56 -26.68
C GLU A 144 -2.50 -4.41 -25.52
N SER A 145 -2.26 -3.75 -24.38
CA SER A 145 -1.98 -4.44 -23.13
C SER A 145 -3.27 -4.65 -22.35
N ASP A 146 -3.56 -5.89 -21.97
CA ASP A 146 -4.74 -6.22 -21.15
C ASP A 146 -4.41 -7.28 -20.08
N TRP A 147 -5.33 -7.41 -19.12
CA TRP A 147 -5.28 -8.44 -18.08
C TRP A 147 -5.99 -9.70 -18.55
N TYR A 148 -5.31 -10.83 -18.43
CA TYR A 148 -5.83 -12.15 -18.74
C TYR A 148 -5.78 -13.05 -17.52
N ASP A 149 -6.75 -13.95 -17.40
CA ASP A 149 -6.73 -15.00 -16.38
C ASP A 149 -5.50 -15.90 -16.60
N ALA A 150 -4.84 -16.26 -15.50
CA ALA A 150 -3.71 -17.16 -15.59
C ALA A 150 -4.15 -18.57 -16.03
N SER A 151 -3.30 -19.23 -16.83
CA SER A 151 -3.61 -20.56 -17.36
C SER A 151 -3.59 -21.65 -16.27
N ASP A 152 -4.38 -22.71 -16.45
CA ASP A 152 -4.38 -23.90 -15.57
C ASP A 152 -2.98 -24.52 -15.42
N ASP A 153 -2.13 -24.40 -16.44
CA ASP A 153 -0.77 -24.92 -16.38
C ASP A 153 0.13 -24.06 -15.48
N PHE A 154 0.03 -22.73 -15.56
CA PHE A 154 0.72 -21.84 -14.63
C PHE A 154 0.24 -22.05 -13.19
N LEU A 155 -1.08 -22.17 -12.98
CA LEU A 155 -1.65 -22.37 -11.65
C LEU A 155 -1.14 -23.63 -10.94
N LYS A 156 -0.77 -24.69 -11.68
CA LYS A 156 -0.13 -25.88 -11.08
C LYS A 156 1.23 -25.57 -10.46
N TYR A 157 2.00 -24.65 -11.03
CA TYR A 157 3.28 -24.22 -10.47
C TYR A 157 3.05 -23.33 -9.25
N VAL A 158 2.13 -22.37 -9.36
CA VAL A 158 1.70 -21.53 -8.23
C VAL A 158 1.33 -22.39 -7.01
N ASP A 159 0.49 -23.41 -7.21
CA ASP A 159 0.08 -24.33 -6.17
C ASP A 159 1.24 -25.19 -5.64
N ALA A 160 2.10 -25.70 -6.52
CA ALA A 160 3.23 -26.53 -6.13
C ALA A 160 4.27 -25.77 -5.30
N TYR A 161 4.44 -24.48 -5.57
CA TYR A 161 5.30 -23.58 -4.82
C TYR A 161 4.60 -23.00 -3.58
N GLY A 162 3.27 -23.09 -3.51
CA GLY A 162 2.48 -22.55 -2.41
C GLY A 162 2.52 -21.03 -2.35
N LEU A 163 2.60 -20.34 -3.49
CA LEU A 163 2.85 -18.89 -3.52
C LEU A 163 1.81 -18.09 -2.76
N ALA A 164 0.52 -18.44 -2.88
CA ALA A 164 -0.53 -17.75 -2.14
C ALA A 164 -0.34 -17.86 -0.61
N GLU A 165 0.16 -18.99 -0.10
CA GLU A 165 0.44 -19.16 1.34
C GLU A 165 1.66 -18.32 1.76
N ILE A 166 2.72 -18.31 0.94
CA ILE A 166 3.94 -17.52 1.19
C ILE A 166 3.59 -16.03 1.28
N LEU A 167 3.01 -15.47 0.21
CA LEU A 167 2.70 -14.04 0.12
C LEU A 167 1.78 -13.56 1.24
N ASN A 168 0.76 -14.36 1.58
CA ASN A 168 -0.14 -14.05 2.69
C ASN A 168 0.56 -14.21 4.06
N GLY A 169 1.54 -15.10 4.16
CA GLY A 169 2.44 -15.23 5.30
C GLY A 169 3.26 -13.96 5.54
N ASP A 170 3.85 -13.41 4.48
CA ASP A 170 4.70 -12.20 4.54
C ASP A 170 3.88 -10.98 4.92
N LEU A 171 2.70 -10.81 4.29
CA LEU A 171 1.77 -9.73 4.65
C LEU A 171 1.30 -9.86 6.11
N LYS A 172 1.12 -11.08 6.63
CA LYS A 172 0.77 -11.31 8.03
C LYS A 172 1.93 -10.97 8.95
N GLN A 173 3.17 -11.30 8.58
CA GLN A 173 4.37 -10.94 9.33
C GLN A 173 4.54 -9.42 9.39
N PHE A 174 4.42 -8.75 8.24
CA PHE A 174 4.41 -7.29 8.13
C PHE A 174 3.38 -6.66 9.08
N LYS A 175 2.12 -7.11 9.03
CA LYS A 175 1.06 -6.64 9.93
C LYS A 175 1.39 -6.88 11.42
N SER A 176 2.09 -7.96 11.74
CA SER A 176 2.54 -8.24 13.11
C SER A 176 3.64 -7.27 13.56
N ILE A 177 4.60 -6.97 12.70
CA ILE A 177 5.70 -6.03 12.99
C ILE A 177 5.15 -4.62 13.20
N LEU A 178 4.22 -4.16 12.34
CA LEU A 178 3.54 -2.87 12.55
C LEU A 178 2.88 -2.80 13.94
N LYS A 179 2.24 -3.88 14.36
CA LYS A 179 1.56 -3.94 15.66
C LYS A 179 2.53 -3.83 16.84
N ASP A 180 3.74 -4.38 16.71
CA ASP A 180 4.78 -4.24 17.73
C ASP A 180 5.25 -2.78 17.90
N SER A 181 5.09 -1.96 16.84
CA SER A 181 5.30 -0.51 16.84
C SER A 181 4.03 0.31 17.13
N ASP A 182 2.96 -0.32 17.64
CA ASP A 182 1.66 0.31 17.90
C ASP A 182 1.07 0.99 16.64
N LEU A 183 1.24 0.34 15.48
CA LEU A 183 0.69 0.70 14.18
C LEU A 183 -0.19 -0.42 13.63
N SER A 184 -1.05 -0.07 12.69
CA SER A 184 -1.87 -1.01 11.92
C SER A 184 -1.82 -0.67 10.44
N LEU A 185 -2.20 -1.61 9.58
CA LEU A 185 -2.35 -1.33 8.14
C LEU A 185 -3.37 -0.20 7.89
N ASP A 186 -4.42 -0.09 8.72
CA ASP A 186 -5.40 0.98 8.60
C ASP A 186 -4.81 2.36 8.95
N ASP A 187 -3.82 2.41 9.84
CA ASP A 187 -3.09 3.65 10.11
C ASP A 187 -2.20 4.05 8.94
N LEU A 188 -1.59 3.08 8.25
CA LEU A 188 -0.83 3.34 7.01
C LEU A 188 -1.76 3.84 5.89
N LYS A 189 -2.91 3.19 5.69
CA LYS A 189 -3.94 3.63 4.73
C LYS A 189 -4.52 5.01 5.05
N TYR A 190 -4.43 5.44 6.31
CA TYR A 190 -4.93 6.75 6.73
C TYR A 190 -4.02 7.90 6.29
N ILE A 191 -2.70 7.67 6.16
CA ILE A 191 -1.76 8.70 5.75
C ILE A 191 -1.62 8.73 4.22
N SER A 192 -1.54 9.94 3.67
CA SER A 192 -1.31 10.16 2.24
C SER A 192 0.13 10.59 1.96
N PHE A 193 0.55 10.52 0.70
CA PHE A 193 1.82 11.12 0.27
C PHE A 193 1.94 12.59 0.72
N ASP A 194 0.88 13.38 0.57
CA ASP A 194 0.88 14.80 0.93
C ASP A 194 1.03 15.03 2.44
N ASP A 195 0.66 14.05 3.28
CA ASP A 195 0.89 14.13 4.73
C ASP A 195 2.34 13.84 5.09
N VAL A 196 2.95 12.86 4.42
CA VAL A 196 4.37 12.52 4.57
C VAL A 196 5.26 13.67 4.06
N ASP A 197 4.96 14.19 2.87
CA ASP A 197 5.65 15.32 2.25
C ASP A 197 5.59 16.57 3.12
N ARG A 198 4.42 16.89 3.69
CA ARG A 198 4.26 17.99 4.63
C ARG A 198 5.10 17.79 5.89
N TYR A 199 5.11 16.58 6.46
CA TYR A 199 5.89 16.29 7.66
C TYR A 199 7.40 16.51 7.47
N TYR A 200 7.97 16.06 6.35
CA TYR A 200 9.41 16.27 6.07
C TYR A 200 9.75 17.60 5.43
N SER A 201 8.78 18.34 4.88
CA SER A 201 9.01 19.70 4.37
C SER A 201 9.02 20.76 5.48
N ASP A 202 8.26 20.52 6.56
CA ASP A 202 8.11 21.44 7.68
C ASP A 202 9.17 21.23 8.79
N ASN A 203 9.92 20.12 8.76
CA ASN A 203 10.98 19.76 9.71
C ASN A 203 12.38 19.75 9.07
#